data_AF-A0A6V7UIK3-F1
#
_entry.id   AF-A0A6V7UIK3-F1
#
_cell.length_a   1.000
_cell.length_b   1.000
_cell.length_c   1.000
_cell.angle_alpha   90.00
_cell.angle_beta   90.00
_cell.angle_gamma   90.00
#
_symmetry.space_group_name_H-M   'P 1'
#
loop_
_entity.id
_entity.type
_entity.pdbx_description
1 polymer ?
#
loop_
_entity_poly.entity_id
_entity_poly.type
_entity_poly.pdbx_seq_one_letter_code
_entity_poly.pdbx_strand_id
1 'polypeptide(L)'
;MDNKDFLKLLAKSKSERKRHRMLKQANSQQLLSIAEICLNIVKSRYKLTTRQRKRLLPYAEFVRRMSRARSERGARKIISQKGSGFGGVLTALLTPILIEIGRKIIKSDTDTN
;
A
#
# COMPACT_ATOMS: atom_id res chain seq x y z
N MET A 1 -8.72 -2.97 -14.87
CA MET A 1 -8.98 -2.18 -13.65
C MET A 1 -7.76 -1.31 -13.39
N ASP A 2 -7.95 0.00 -13.31
CA ASP A 2 -6.87 0.96 -13.06
C ASP A 2 -6.28 0.83 -11.65
N ASN A 3 -5.05 1.30 -11.47
CA ASN A 3 -4.32 1.29 -10.19
C ASN A 3 -5.09 2.09 -9.12
N LYS A 4 -5.71 3.22 -9.47
CA LYS A 4 -6.48 4.04 -8.53
C LYS A 4 -7.65 3.25 -7.94
N ASP A 5 -8.39 2.54 -8.78
CA ASP A 5 -9.55 1.75 -8.36
C ASP A 5 -9.14 0.47 -7.62
N PHE A 6 -8.04 -0.15 -8.02
CA PHE A 6 -7.43 -1.24 -7.26
C PHE A 6 -7.12 -0.83 -5.82
N LEU A 7 -6.41 0.29 -5.65
CA LEU A 7 -6.00 0.80 -4.34
C LEU A 7 -7.24 1.18 -3.51
N LYS A 8 -8.27 1.79 -4.11
CA LYS A 8 -9.54 2.08 -3.43
C LYS A 8 -10.23 0.81 -2.94
N LEU A 9 -10.36 -0.21 -3.78
CA LEU A 9 -11.00 -1.48 -3.40
C LEU A 9 -10.21 -2.19 -2.30
N LEU A 10 -8.88 -2.19 -2.41
CA LEU A 10 -7.99 -2.80 -1.44
C LEU A 10 -8.09 -2.10 -0.08
N ALA A 11 -8.17 -0.76 -0.06
CA ALA A 11 -8.32 0.06 1.14
C ALA A 11 -9.71 -0.08 1.80
N LYS A 12 -10.77 -0.21 1.00
CA LYS A 12 -12.15 -0.39 1.49
C LYS A 12 -12.43 -1.80 2.03
N SER A 13 -11.67 -2.80 1.59
CA SER A 13 -11.88 -4.18 2.02
C SER A 13 -11.53 -4.35 3.50
N LYS A 14 -12.52 -4.73 4.32
CA LYS A 14 -12.34 -5.06 5.74
C LYS A 14 -11.76 -6.48 5.95
N SER A 15 -12.07 -7.41 5.04
CA SER A 15 -11.59 -8.80 5.10
C SER A 15 -10.13 -8.92 4.66
N GLU A 16 -9.31 -9.46 5.57
CA GLU A 16 -7.91 -9.80 5.31
C GLU A 16 -7.76 -10.81 4.18
N ARG A 17 -8.52 -11.90 4.24
CA ARG A 17 -8.51 -12.94 3.20
C ARG A 17 -8.83 -12.38 1.82
N LYS A 18 -9.79 -11.44 1.74
CA LYS A 18 -10.13 -10.76 0.48
C LYS A 18 -8.99 -9.88 -0.01
N ARG A 19 -8.34 -9.09 0.85
CA ARG A 19 -7.17 -8.28 0.48
C ARG A 19 -6.02 -9.15 -0.04
N HIS A 20 -5.74 -10.26 0.64
CA HIS A 20 -4.69 -11.19 0.21
C HIS A 20 -4.98 -11.80 -1.17
N ARG A 21 -6.24 -12.19 -1.42
CA ARG A 21 -6.66 -12.68 -2.74
C ARG A 21 -6.47 -11.61 -3.82
N MET A 22 -6.89 -10.37 -3.55
CA MET A 22 -6.75 -9.26 -4.49
C MET A 22 -5.28 -8.99 -4.83
N LEU A 23 -4.39 -9.03 -3.85
CA LEU A 23 -2.95 -8.87 -4.09
C LEU A 23 -2.32 -10.02 -4.87
N LYS A 24 -2.73 -11.26 -4.59
CA LYS A 24 -2.28 -12.43 -5.36
C LYS A 24 -2.70 -12.32 -6.82
N GLN A 25 -3.85 -11.69 -7.08
CA GLN A 25 -4.36 -11.46 -8.43
C GLN A 25 -3.92 -10.12 -9.03
N ALA A 26 -3.17 -9.30 -8.27
CA ALA A 26 -2.72 -8.01 -8.75
C ALA A 26 -1.74 -8.17 -9.92
N ASN A 27 -1.88 -7.30 -10.92
CA ASN A 27 -0.96 -7.25 -12.05
C ASN A 27 0.34 -6.53 -11.68
N SER A 28 1.32 -6.53 -12.59
CA SER A 28 2.63 -5.94 -12.35
C SER A 28 2.58 -4.46 -11.98
N GLN A 29 1.75 -3.67 -12.66
CA GLN A 29 1.60 -2.23 -12.39
C GLN A 29 0.99 -1.98 -11.00
N GLN A 30 -0.05 -2.74 -10.63
CA GLN A 30 -0.68 -2.64 -9.32
C GLN A 30 0.31 -3.00 -8.20
N LEU A 31 1.13 -4.03 -8.40
CA LEU A 31 2.16 -4.42 -7.44
C LEU A 31 3.25 -3.36 -7.29
N LEU A 32 3.71 -2.78 -8.40
CA LEU A 32 4.69 -1.69 -8.37
C LEU A 32 4.11 -0.40 -7.75
N SER A 33 2.82 -0.12 -7.94
CA SER A 33 2.16 1.03 -7.29
C SER A 33 2.21 0.92 -5.77
N ILE A 34 2.03 -0.29 -5.21
CA ILE A 34 2.17 -0.52 -3.77
C ILE A 34 3.63 -0.32 -3.33
N ALA A 35 4.60 -0.82 -4.11
CA ALA A 35 6.02 -0.63 -3.82
C ALA A 35 6.40 0.86 -3.80
N GLU A 36 5.87 1.65 -4.74
CA GLU A 36 6.08 3.09 -4.86
C GLU A 36 5.47 3.83 -3.65
N ILE A 37 4.26 3.47 -3.22
CA ILE A 37 3.66 4.02 -2.00
C ILE A 37 4.55 3.73 -0.79
N CYS A 38 5.01 2.48 -0.64
CA CYS A 38 5.90 2.09 0.45
C CYS A 38 7.22 2.87 0.40
N LEU A 39 7.78 3.10 -0.80
CA LEU A 39 8.98 3.91 -1.00
C LEU A 39 8.79 5.35 -0.56
N ASN A 40 7.67 5.97 -0.93
CA ASN A 40 7.37 7.34 -0.55
C ASN A 40 7.09 7.49 0.97
N ILE A 41 6.54 6.45 1.62
CA ILE A 41 6.45 6.37 3.08
C ILE A 41 7.85 6.30 3.71
N VAL A 42 8.72 5.40 3.25
CA VAL A 42 10.09 5.24 3.80
C VAL A 42 10.91 6.52 3.61
N LYS A 43 10.80 7.15 2.45
CA LYS A 43 11.47 8.43 2.14
C LYS A 43 10.83 9.63 2.85
N SER A 44 9.82 9.42 3.69
CA SER A 44 9.08 10.49 4.39
C SER A 44 8.55 11.60 3.47
N ARG A 45 8.31 11.28 2.19
CA ARG A 45 7.73 12.21 1.20
C ARG A 45 6.25 12.48 1.48
N TYR A 46 5.59 11.57 2.19
CA TYR A 46 4.27 11.82 2.75
C TYR A 46 4.37 12.37 4.16
N LYS A 47 3.74 13.52 4.40
CA LYS A 47 3.49 14.03 5.75
C LYS A 47 2.44 13.16 6.44
N LEU A 48 2.88 12.14 7.16
CA LEU A 48 2.04 11.27 7.98
C LEU A 48 1.89 11.84 9.40
N THR A 49 0.67 11.83 9.91
CA THR A 49 0.35 12.17 11.30
C THR A 49 0.97 11.17 12.29
N THR A 50 1.15 11.58 13.55
CA THR A 50 1.66 10.71 14.62
C THR A 50 0.82 9.43 14.77
N ARG A 51 -0.50 9.54 14.64
CA ARG A 51 -1.42 8.39 14.70
C ARG A 51 -1.17 7.42 13.55
N GLN A 52 -0.95 7.92 12.33
CA GLN A 52 -0.63 7.08 11.17
C GLN A 52 0.73 6.39 11.33
N ARG A 53 1.75 7.13 11.79
CA ARG A 53 3.07 6.55 12.06
C ARG A 53 3.01 5.44 13.11
N LYS A 54 2.27 5.64 14.21
CA LYS A 54 2.04 4.60 15.23
C LYS A 54 1.35 3.36 14.64
N ARG A 55 0.38 3.53 13.74
CA ARG A 55 -0.29 2.41 13.05
C ARG A 55 0.62 1.69 12.06
N LEU A 56 1.59 2.38 11.47
CA LEU A 56 2.58 1.78 10.57
C LEU A 56 3.70 1.04 11.30
N LEU A 57 3.99 1.41 12.54
CA LEU A 57 5.15 0.91 13.28
C LEU A 57 5.25 -0.62 13.32
N PRO A 58 4.16 -1.38 13.59
CA PRO A 58 4.21 -2.85 13.60
C PRO A 58 4.56 -3.46 12.23
N TYR A 59 4.53 -2.66 11.17
CA TYR A 59 4.68 -3.09 9.79
C TYR A 59 5.88 -2.42 9.10
N ALA A 60 6.74 -1.73 9.86
CA ALA A 60 7.86 -0.97 9.30
C ALA A 60 8.81 -1.85 8.49
N GLU A 61 9.06 -3.09 8.93
CA GLU A 61 9.90 -4.04 8.19
C GLU A 61 9.28 -4.39 6.83
N PHE A 62 7.98 -4.70 6.81
CA PHE A 62 7.26 -4.96 5.58
C PHE A 62 7.36 -3.78 4.61
N VAL A 63 7.08 -2.57 5.10
CA VAL A 63 7.11 -1.35 4.28
C VAL A 63 8.50 -1.13 3.69
N ARG A 64 9.56 -1.32 4.49
CA ARG A 64 10.95 -1.22 4.02
C ARG A 64 11.25 -2.28 2.95
N ARG A 65 10.85 -3.53 3.16
CA ARG A 65 11.07 -4.61 2.19
C ARG A 65 10.32 -4.35 0.89
N MET A 66 9.05 -3.98 0.97
CA MET A 66 8.22 -3.68 -0.19
C MET A 66 8.73 -2.45 -0.95
N SER A 67 9.26 -1.43 -0.27
CA SER A 67 9.86 -0.24 -0.91
C SER A 67 11.08 -0.54 -1.80
N ARG A 68 11.74 -1.67 -1.55
CA ARG A 68 12.92 -2.13 -2.30
C ARG A 68 12.53 -3.05 -3.46
N ALA A 69 11.27 -3.46 -3.57
CA ALA A 69 10.80 -4.24 -4.71
C ALA A 69 10.82 -3.35 -5.96
N ARG A 70 11.69 -3.68 -6.91
CA ARG A 70 11.82 -3.01 -8.21
C ARG A 70 11.22 -3.83 -9.36
N SER A 71 10.72 -5.02 -9.08
CA SER A 71 10.13 -5.92 -10.06
C SER A 71 8.88 -6.58 -9.50
N GLU A 72 7.99 -7.00 -10.40
CA GLU A 72 6.81 -7.78 -10.03
C GLU A 72 7.21 -9.02 -9.23
N ARG A 73 8.22 -9.77 -9.70
CA ARG A 73 8.67 -10.99 -9.04
C ARG A 73 9.12 -10.73 -7.59
N GLY A 74 9.83 -9.62 -7.35
CA GLY A 74 10.25 -9.20 -6.02
C GLY A 74 9.07 -8.83 -5.13
N ALA A 75 8.16 -8.01 -5.65
CA ALA A 75 6.92 -7.61 -4.96
C ALA A 75 6.06 -8.83 -4.60
N ARG A 76 5.82 -9.71 -5.56
CA ARG A 76 5.02 -10.93 -5.41
C ARG A 76 5.64 -11.92 -4.41
N LYS A 77 6.98 -12.04 -4.39
CA LYS A 77 7.70 -12.84 -3.39
C LYS A 77 7.46 -12.30 -1.98
N ILE A 78 7.56 -10.99 -1.79
CA ILE A 78 7.31 -10.34 -0.50
C ILE A 78 5.85 -10.53 -0.05
N ILE A 79 4.90 -10.45 -0.98
CA ILE A 79 3.47 -10.67 -0.72
C ILE A 79 3.14 -12.12 -0.33
N SER A 80 3.87 -13.07 -0.92
CA SER A 80 3.57 -14.50 -0.76
C SER A 80 4.29 -15.13 0.43
N GLN A 81 5.19 -14.41 1.10
CA GLN A 81 5.97 -14.95 2.21
C GLN A 81 5.10 -15.14 3.45
N LYS A 82 5.00 -16.39 3.92
CA LYS A 82 4.35 -16.73 5.20
C LYS A 82 5.12 -16.09 6.37
N GLY A 83 4.38 -15.62 7.38
CA GLY A 83 4.94 -15.11 8.64
C GLY A 83 5.30 -13.61 8.68
N SER A 84 5.27 -12.87 7.56
CA SER A 84 5.74 -11.48 7.50
C SER A 84 4.73 -10.42 8.01
N GLY A 85 3.82 -10.79 8.92
CA GLY A 85 2.75 -9.90 9.40
C GLY A 85 1.71 -9.50 8.34
N PHE A 86 1.77 -10.13 7.16
CA PHE A 86 1.11 -9.70 5.92
C PHE A 86 -0.43 -9.55 6.04
N GLY A 87 -1.04 -10.29 6.95
CA GLY A 87 -2.46 -10.20 7.30
C GLY A 87 -2.89 -8.86 7.91
N GLY A 88 -2.09 -8.36 8.86
CA GLY A 88 -2.31 -7.07 9.52
C GLY A 88 -1.74 -5.88 8.74
N VAL A 89 -0.67 -6.11 7.97
CA VAL A 89 0.10 -5.13 7.19
C VAL A 89 -0.80 -4.25 6.33
N LEU A 90 -1.68 -4.83 5.51
CA LEU A 90 -2.54 -4.05 4.63
C LEU A 90 -3.69 -3.36 5.38
N THR A 91 -4.20 -3.95 6.45
CA THR A 91 -5.27 -3.33 7.26
C THR A 91 -4.79 -2.04 7.91
N ALA A 92 -3.51 -1.96 8.26
CA ALA A 92 -2.94 -0.81 8.92
C ALA A 92 -2.32 0.21 7.96
N LEU A 93 -1.66 -0.25 6.88
CA LEU A 93 -1.15 0.61 5.82
C LEU A 93 -2.27 1.24 4.99
N LEU A 94 -3.29 0.48 4.63
CA LEU A 94 -4.17 0.91 3.54
C LEU A 94 -5.35 1.77 3.98
N THR A 95 -5.95 1.53 5.15
CA THR A 95 -7.22 2.21 5.44
C THR A 95 -7.07 3.71 5.69
N PRO A 96 -6.03 4.24 6.36
CA PRO A 96 -5.89 5.69 6.55
C PRO A 96 -4.98 6.35 5.51
N ILE A 97 -3.89 5.69 5.11
CA ILE A 97 -2.82 6.34 4.33
C ILE A 97 -3.15 6.34 2.84
N LEU A 98 -3.80 5.30 2.30
CA LEU A 98 -4.34 5.38 0.93
C LEU A 98 -5.54 6.31 0.82
N ILE A 99 -6.37 6.44 1.85
CA ILE A 99 -7.45 7.43 1.85
C ILE A 99 -6.85 8.85 1.82
N GLU A 100 -5.77 9.11 2.55
CA GLU A 100 -5.16 10.43 2.62
C GLU A 100 -4.26 10.76 1.43
N ILE A 101 -3.46 9.81 0.96
CA ILE A 101 -2.70 9.93 -0.30
C ILE A 101 -3.68 9.99 -1.48
N GLY A 102 -4.72 9.15 -1.49
CA GLY A 102 -5.78 9.19 -2.48
C GLY A 102 -6.53 10.53 -2.49
N ARG A 103 -6.85 11.10 -1.32
CA ARG A 103 -7.40 12.47 -1.23
C ARG A 103 -6.43 13.51 -1.77
N LYS A 104 -5.13 13.41 -1.47
CA LYS A 104 -4.13 14.37 -1.99
C LYS A 104 -3.96 14.27 -3.50
N ILE A 105 -3.93 13.06 -4.05
CA ILE A 105 -3.85 12.82 -5.50
C ILE A 105 -5.15 13.28 -6.19
N ILE A 106 -6.32 13.00 -5.62
CA ILE A 106 -7.60 13.47 -6.16
C ILE A 106 -7.68 14.99 -6.10
N LYS A 107 -7.26 15.62 -5.00
CA LYS A 107 -7.26 17.07 -4.85
C LYS A 107 -6.30 17.73 -5.83
N SER A 108 -5.10 17.20 -6.01
CA SER A 108 -4.16 17.69 -7.04
C SER A 108 -4.69 17.51 -8.47
N ASP A 109 -5.39 16.41 -8.79
CA ASP A 109 -6.05 16.23 -10.10
C ASP A 109 -7.18 17.25 -10.33
N THR A 110 -7.81 17.74 -9.25
CA THR A 110 -8.94 18.70 -9.33
C THR A 110 -8.45 20.15 -9.39
N ASP A 111 -7.29 20.45 -8.81
CA ASP A 111 -6.67 21.78 -8.82
C ASP A 111 -5.90 22.08 -10.12
N THR A 112 -5.81 21.12 -11.06
CA THR A 112 -5.12 21.28 -12.35
C THR A 112 -6.08 21.35 -13.56
N ASN A 113 -7.38 21.54 -13.32
CA ASN A 113 -8.39 21.81 -14.34
C ASN A 113 -9.05 23.17 -14.12
#